data_AF-D0LWY3-F1
#
_entry.id   AF-D0LWY3-F1
#
_cell.length_a   1.000
_cell.length_b   1.000
_cell.length_c   1.000
_cell.angle_alpha   90.00
_cell.angle_beta   90.00
_cell.angle_gamma   90.00
#
_symmetry.space_group_name_H-M   'P 1'
#
loop_
_entity.id
_entity.type
_entity.pdbx_description
1 polymer ?
#
loop_
_entity_poly.entity_id
_entity_poly.type
_entity_poly.pdbx_seq_one_letter_code
_entity_poly.pdbx_strand_id
1 'polypeptide(L)'
;MIPSPEQPLARAHTLPASWYHEPAWFQRERHAVFAREWLLLGHEAELLEPGSTRAQCVAGWPIFVRRGSDGSLRGFHDVCRHRAGPIVGLPAPGAATVVQVPHLRCRYHGWLYDEQGKLERTPDFGEVDDFDRSDYGLHALRVESWRGFVFATMDPHAPPLVDALGRLPELTESIDFARFAFHSRVSHSLRCNWKTYVENYLEGYHIPYVHPQLRREVDVKTYEVVAERRVVTHHASPRPTALDPVYDGLWAWLYPNAALNVYGDGLSLERMVPVGPSETRIEYLFFFARGADADAARAMCAGVTAEDAEICEAVQRNLAAGVYERGRLSPRHEAGVYDFQQRLRTALADADAPA
;
A
#
# COMPACT_ATOMS: atom_id res chain seq x y z
N MET A 1 -24.68 9.76 -5.12
CA MET A 1 -24.02 10.63 -6.10
C MET A 1 -22.78 11.22 -5.44
N ILE A 2 -21.60 10.95 -5.99
CA ILE A 2 -20.36 11.58 -5.49
C ILE A 2 -20.43 13.07 -5.85
N PRO A 3 -20.21 14.00 -4.90
CA PRO A 3 -20.28 15.42 -5.22
C PRO A 3 -19.32 15.78 -6.37
N SER A 4 -19.85 16.43 -7.41
CA SER A 4 -19.15 17.00 -8.58
C SER A 4 -18.65 18.44 -8.31
N PRO A 5 -17.76 19.04 -9.13
CA PRO A 5 -16.36 18.74 -9.43
C PRO A 5 -15.38 19.50 -8.50
N GLU A 6 -14.08 19.27 -8.71
CA GLU A 6 -12.90 19.89 -8.06
C GLU A 6 -13.09 21.37 -7.70
N GLN A 7 -13.39 21.65 -6.42
CA GLN A 7 -13.22 22.99 -5.89
C GLN A 7 -11.72 23.26 -5.77
N PRO A 8 -11.22 24.45 -6.16
CA PRO A 8 -9.82 24.77 -5.97
C PRO A 8 -9.45 24.57 -4.49
N LEU A 9 -8.21 24.16 -4.20
CA LEU A 9 -7.76 23.86 -2.83
C LEU A 9 -8.14 24.96 -1.82
N ALA A 10 -8.08 26.23 -2.22
CA ALA A 10 -8.51 27.40 -1.44
C ALA A 10 -9.98 27.38 -0.97
N ARG A 11 -10.83 26.54 -1.57
CA ARG A 11 -12.25 26.36 -1.28
C ARG A 11 -12.61 24.92 -0.90
N ALA A 12 -11.67 23.99 -1.03
CA ALA A 12 -11.90 22.58 -0.83
C ALA A 12 -12.22 22.23 0.62
N HIS A 13 -13.00 21.16 0.77
CA HIS A 13 -13.27 20.51 2.05
C HIS A 13 -12.70 19.10 2.03
N THR A 14 -12.44 18.57 3.22
CA THR A 14 -12.14 17.14 3.42
C THR A 14 -13.24 16.25 2.86
N LEU A 15 -12.97 14.95 2.72
CA LEU A 15 -14.03 13.98 2.45
C LEU A 15 -15.08 14.02 3.58
N PRO A 16 -16.35 13.68 3.31
CA PRO A 16 -17.34 13.55 4.35
C PRO A 16 -16.91 12.52 5.41
N ALA A 17 -17.17 12.79 6.68
CA ALA A 17 -16.79 11.93 7.80
C ALA A 17 -17.27 10.48 7.63
N SER A 18 -18.45 10.28 7.03
CA SER A 18 -19.03 8.96 6.72
C SER A 18 -18.11 8.08 5.87
N TRP A 19 -17.29 8.67 4.99
CA TRP A 19 -16.36 7.92 4.14
C TRP A 19 -15.26 7.23 4.93
N TYR A 20 -14.98 7.71 6.15
CA TYR A 20 -13.93 7.15 7.00
C TYR A 20 -14.44 6.10 7.99
N HIS A 21 -15.75 5.87 8.14
CA HIS A 21 -16.25 4.93 9.14
C HIS A 21 -17.42 4.05 8.68
N GLU A 22 -18.18 4.43 7.67
CA GLU A 22 -19.27 3.57 7.18
C GLU A 22 -18.71 2.43 6.30
N PRO A 23 -19.08 1.16 6.57
CA PRO A 23 -18.60 0.01 5.80
C PRO A 23 -18.90 0.08 4.30
N ALA A 24 -19.99 0.72 3.90
CA ALA A 24 -20.38 0.85 2.49
C ALA A 24 -19.33 1.61 1.66
N TRP A 25 -18.69 2.65 2.23
CA TRP A 25 -17.63 3.38 1.55
C TRP A 25 -16.38 2.52 1.39
N PHE A 26 -15.99 1.79 2.43
CA PHE A 26 -14.89 0.84 2.33
C PHE A 26 -15.13 -0.20 1.21
N GLN A 27 -16.34 -0.75 1.10
CA GLN A 27 -16.67 -1.70 0.02
C GLN A 27 -16.49 -1.09 -1.38
N ARG A 28 -16.87 0.17 -1.56
CA ARG A 28 -16.67 0.87 -2.83
C ARG A 28 -15.19 1.11 -3.11
N GLU A 29 -14.42 1.54 -2.12
CA GLU A 29 -12.98 1.77 -2.23
C GLU A 29 -12.21 0.47 -2.58
N ARG A 30 -12.60 -0.66 -2.00
CA ARG A 30 -12.05 -1.99 -2.33
C ARG A 30 -12.09 -2.28 -3.83
N HIS A 31 -13.15 -1.86 -4.51
CA HIS A 31 -13.38 -2.13 -5.94
C HIS A 31 -12.87 -1.00 -6.83
N ALA A 32 -13.10 0.25 -6.44
CA ALA A 32 -12.75 1.43 -7.23
C ALA A 32 -11.26 1.76 -7.19
N VAL A 33 -10.58 1.44 -6.09
CA VAL A 33 -9.15 1.75 -5.88
C VAL A 33 -8.34 0.47 -5.85
N PHE A 34 -8.52 -0.37 -4.83
CA PHE A 34 -7.59 -1.47 -4.56
C PHE A 34 -7.67 -2.63 -5.57
N ALA A 35 -8.79 -2.79 -6.28
CA ALA A 35 -8.90 -3.77 -7.36
C ALA A 35 -8.42 -3.24 -8.72
N ARG A 36 -8.20 -1.92 -8.85
CA ARG A 36 -7.83 -1.28 -10.13
C ARG A 36 -6.39 -0.82 -10.19
N GLU A 37 -5.87 -0.39 -9.05
CA GLU A 37 -4.53 0.19 -8.97
C GLU A 37 -3.44 -0.86 -8.82
N TRP A 38 -2.22 -0.48 -9.22
CA TRP A 38 -1.02 -1.23 -8.87
C TRP A 38 -0.71 -1.05 -7.38
N LEU A 39 -0.72 -2.15 -6.64
CA LEU A 39 -0.48 -2.17 -5.20
C LEU A 39 0.93 -2.66 -4.90
N LEU A 40 1.69 -1.89 -4.11
CA LEU A 40 2.95 -2.37 -3.57
C LEU A 40 2.68 -3.53 -2.62
N LEU A 41 3.28 -4.68 -2.89
CA LEU A 41 3.10 -5.91 -2.11
C LEU A 41 4.28 -6.24 -1.22
N GLY A 42 5.51 -5.93 -1.61
CA GLY A 42 6.73 -6.30 -0.88
C GLY A 42 7.97 -6.13 -1.75
N HIS A 43 9.02 -6.89 -1.45
CA HIS A 43 10.29 -6.84 -2.21
C HIS A 43 10.73 -8.23 -2.69
N GLU A 44 11.42 -8.31 -3.81
CA GLU A 44 11.91 -9.57 -4.40
C GLU A 44 12.85 -10.35 -3.48
N ALA A 45 13.54 -9.66 -2.57
CA ALA A 45 14.38 -10.27 -1.52
C ALA A 45 13.59 -11.16 -0.55
N GLU A 46 12.26 -10.99 -0.47
CA GLU A 46 11.39 -11.90 0.28
C GLU A 46 11.02 -13.16 -0.54
N LEU A 47 11.31 -13.19 -1.83
CA LEU A 47 10.85 -14.19 -2.80
C LEU A 47 12.03 -14.74 -3.63
N LEU A 48 13.14 -15.10 -2.99
CA LEU A 48 14.37 -15.48 -3.69
C LEU A 48 14.27 -16.85 -4.38
N GLU A 49 13.75 -17.85 -3.67
CA GLU A 49 13.72 -19.22 -4.16
C GLU A 49 12.44 -19.53 -4.95
N PRO A 50 12.49 -20.39 -5.99
CA PRO A 50 11.28 -20.95 -6.57
C PRO A 50 10.36 -21.58 -5.53
N GLY A 51 9.06 -21.31 -5.62
CA GLY A 51 8.07 -21.73 -4.62
C GLY A 51 7.92 -20.77 -3.43
N SER A 52 8.83 -19.80 -3.25
CA SER A 52 8.64 -18.72 -2.29
C SER A 52 7.36 -17.98 -2.63
N THR A 53 6.45 -17.91 -1.67
CA THR A 53 5.10 -17.38 -1.85
C THR A 53 4.79 -16.41 -0.74
N ARG A 54 4.49 -15.17 -1.13
CA ARG A 54 3.98 -14.13 -0.26
C ARG A 54 2.46 -14.10 -0.34
N ALA A 55 1.80 -14.46 0.75
CA ALA A 55 0.33 -14.43 0.86
C ALA A 55 -0.10 -13.32 1.81
N GLN A 56 -1.14 -12.58 1.42
CA GLN A 56 -1.70 -11.48 2.21
C GLN A 56 -3.14 -11.17 1.80
N CYS A 57 -3.84 -10.45 2.68
CA CYS A 57 -5.14 -9.88 2.35
C CYS A 57 -4.99 -8.35 2.28
N VAL A 58 -5.24 -7.75 1.11
CA VAL A 58 -5.19 -6.29 0.94
C VAL A 58 -6.58 -5.78 0.66
N ALA A 59 -7.10 -4.90 1.53
CA ALA A 59 -8.46 -4.38 1.43
C ALA A 59 -9.50 -5.51 1.23
N GLY A 60 -9.39 -6.59 2.00
CA GLY A 60 -10.29 -7.74 1.91
C GLY A 60 -10.10 -8.65 0.69
N TRP A 61 -9.13 -8.39 -0.18
CA TRP A 61 -8.81 -9.26 -1.31
C TRP A 61 -7.75 -10.29 -0.92
N PRO A 62 -8.10 -11.60 -0.88
CA PRO A 62 -7.15 -12.65 -0.57
C PRO A 62 -6.25 -12.91 -1.78
N ILE A 63 -4.97 -12.57 -1.68
CA ILE A 63 -4.02 -12.67 -2.79
C ILE A 63 -2.70 -13.32 -2.36
N PHE A 64 -2.01 -13.91 -3.32
CA PHE A 64 -0.62 -14.30 -3.15
C PHE A 64 0.20 -14.04 -4.41
N VAL A 65 1.49 -13.77 -4.22
CA VAL A 65 2.49 -13.70 -5.28
C VAL A 65 3.59 -14.72 -4.99
N ARG A 66 4.01 -15.46 -6.00
CA ARG A 66 5.04 -16.49 -5.89
C ARG A 66 6.10 -16.39 -6.97
N ARG A 67 7.30 -16.87 -6.66
CA ARG A 67 8.34 -17.11 -7.68
C ARG A 67 8.16 -18.50 -8.28
N GLY A 68 8.07 -18.57 -9.61
CA GLY A 68 8.05 -19.84 -10.33
C GLY A 68 9.44 -20.44 -10.49
N SER A 69 9.48 -21.70 -10.93
CA SER A 69 10.72 -22.43 -11.27
C SER A 69 11.52 -21.78 -12.41
N ASP A 70 10.85 -21.03 -13.27
CA ASP A 70 11.46 -20.23 -14.35
C ASP A 70 11.99 -18.87 -13.87
N GLY A 71 11.90 -18.58 -12.56
CA GLY A 71 12.28 -17.30 -11.99
C GLY A 71 11.24 -16.20 -12.14
N SER A 72 10.15 -16.40 -12.88
CA SER A 72 9.12 -15.36 -13.07
C SER A 72 8.22 -15.22 -11.84
N LEU A 73 7.83 -13.99 -11.49
CA LEU A 73 6.82 -13.74 -10.47
C LEU A 73 5.41 -13.94 -11.05
N ARG A 74 4.53 -14.58 -10.28
CA ARG A 74 3.12 -14.82 -10.65
C ARG A 74 2.22 -14.53 -9.47
N GLY A 75 1.06 -13.94 -9.74
CA GLY A 75 0.08 -13.60 -8.71
C GLY A 75 -1.27 -14.23 -8.97
N PHE A 76 -1.96 -14.60 -7.90
CA PHE A 76 -3.31 -15.18 -7.97
C PHE A 76 -4.12 -14.76 -6.74
N HIS A 77 -5.44 -14.83 -6.87
CA HIS A 77 -6.30 -14.87 -5.69
C HIS A 77 -6.11 -16.19 -4.93
N ASP A 78 -6.08 -16.13 -3.59
CA ASP A 78 -6.03 -17.31 -2.71
C ASP A 78 -7.42 -17.99 -2.58
N VAL A 79 -8.06 -18.23 -3.73
CA VAL A 79 -9.45 -18.70 -3.82
C VAL A 79 -9.53 -19.81 -4.87
N CYS A 80 -9.72 -21.05 -4.40
CA CYS A 80 -9.94 -22.20 -5.27
C CYS A 80 -11.24 -22.05 -6.06
N ARG A 81 -11.20 -22.41 -7.34
CA ARG A 81 -12.33 -22.33 -8.28
C ARG A 81 -13.44 -23.35 -8.06
N HIS A 82 -13.25 -24.33 -7.17
CA HIS A 82 -14.29 -25.28 -6.80
C HIS A 82 -15.31 -24.65 -5.84
N ARG A 83 -14.92 -24.45 -4.58
CA ARG A 83 -15.80 -23.95 -3.51
C ARG A 83 -15.08 -22.94 -2.61
N ALA A 84 -14.29 -22.06 -3.23
CA ALA A 84 -13.58 -20.96 -2.58
C ALA A 84 -12.67 -21.36 -1.40
N GLY A 85 -12.16 -22.60 -1.40
CA GLY A 85 -11.18 -23.04 -0.41
C GLY A 85 -9.81 -22.36 -0.62
N PRO A 86 -9.01 -22.17 0.44
CA PRO A 86 -7.70 -21.54 0.30
C PRO A 86 -6.71 -22.46 -0.43
N ILE A 87 -5.75 -21.88 -1.14
CA ILE A 87 -4.61 -22.56 -1.76
C ILE A 87 -3.40 -22.49 -0.82
N VAL A 88 -2.93 -21.27 -0.55
CA VAL A 88 -1.82 -20.98 0.35
C VAL A 88 -2.32 -20.80 1.78
N GLY A 89 -3.51 -20.24 1.96
CA GLY A 89 -4.04 -19.85 3.26
C GLY A 89 -3.51 -18.48 3.67
N LEU A 90 -4.44 -17.59 4.04
CA LEU A 90 -4.11 -16.25 4.46
C LEU A 90 -3.59 -16.22 5.91
N PRO A 91 -2.67 -15.29 6.23
CA PRO A 91 -2.39 -14.93 7.61
C PRO A 91 -3.57 -14.13 8.22
N ALA A 92 -3.43 -13.67 9.47
CA ALA A 92 -4.40 -12.78 10.09
C ALA A 92 -4.73 -11.56 9.19
N PRO A 93 -5.93 -10.95 9.29
CA PRO A 93 -6.32 -9.80 8.49
C PRO A 93 -5.25 -8.70 8.45
N GLY A 94 -4.95 -8.18 7.25
CA GLY A 94 -3.90 -7.19 7.02
C GLY A 94 -2.46 -7.70 7.09
N ALA A 95 -2.20 -8.87 7.68
CA ALA A 95 -0.85 -9.41 7.73
C ALA A 95 -0.40 -9.97 6.38
N ALA A 96 0.91 -10.02 6.20
CA ALA A 96 1.56 -10.76 5.12
C ALA A 96 2.47 -11.84 5.71
N THR A 97 2.50 -13.01 5.06
CA THR A 97 3.42 -14.11 5.37
C THR A 97 4.18 -14.51 4.12
N VAL A 98 5.41 -14.97 4.31
CA VAL A 98 6.27 -15.51 3.26
C VAL A 98 6.53 -16.96 3.62
N VAL A 99 6.12 -17.87 2.75
CA VAL A 99 6.17 -19.31 2.98
C VAL A 99 6.61 -20.05 1.72
N GLN A 100 7.26 -21.20 1.90
CA GLN A 100 7.54 -22.11 0.79
C GLN A 100 6.30 -22.94 0.47
N VAL A 101 5.84 -22.85 -0.78
CA VAL A 101 4.67 -23.59 -1.27
C VAL A 101 5.09 -24.44 -2.47
N PRO A 102 5.35 -25.75 -2.27
CA PRO A 102 5.84 -26.61 -3.34
C PRO A 102 4.77 -26.91 -4.39
N HIS A 103 3.49 -26.92 -4.00
CA HIS A 103 2.37 -27.20 -4.89
C HIS A 103 1.19 -26.29 -4.58
N LEU A 104 0.55 -25.74 -5.61
CA LEU A 104 -0.69 -24.98 -5.47
C LEU A 104 -1.87 -25.94 -5.32
N ARG A 105 -1.97 -26.57 -4.14
CA ARG A 105 -3.05 -27.51 -3.82
C ARG A 105 -4.06 -26.84 -2.89
N CYS A 106 -5.33 -26.82 -3.30
CA CYS A 106 -6.42 -26.37 -2.45
C CYS A 106 -6.47 -27.19 -1.16
N ARG A 107 -6.45 -26.49 -0.02
CA ARG A 107 -6.48 -27.08 1.33
C ARG A 107 -7.86 -27.62 1.74
N TYR A 108 -8.89 -27.43 0.91
CA TYR A 108 -10.22 -27.95 1.19
C TYR A 108 -10.44 -29.33 0.57
N HIS A 109 -10.40 -29.44 -0.78
CA HIS A 109 -10.70 -30.70 -1.49
C HIS A 109 -9.55 -31.18 -2.39
N GLY A 110 -8.35 -30.61 -2.24
CA GLY A 110 -7.16 -31.13 -2.93
C GLY A 110 -7.08 -30.84 -4.43
N TRP A 111 -7.93 -29.98 -5.00
CA TRP A 111 -7.74 -29.49 -6.38
C TRP A 111 -6.35 -28.91 -6.54
N LEU A 112 -5.61 -29.40 -7.54
CA LEU A 112 -4.21 -29.08 -7.78
C LEU A 112 -4.09 -28.20 -9.02
N TYR A 113 -3.36 -27.11 -8.87
CA TYR A 113 -3.04 -26.18 -9.94
C TYR A 113 -1.54 -26.24 -10.25
N ASP A 114 -1.18 -26.04 -11.51
CA ASP A 114 0.22 -25.88 -11.92
C ASP A 114 0.79 -24.52 -11.47
N GLU A 115 2.07 -24.28 -11.78
CA GLU A 115 2.73 -23.02 -11.43
C GLU A 115 2.15 -21.78 -12.13
N GLN A 116 1.43 -21.98 -13.24
CA GLN A 116 0.75 -20.96 -14.03
C GLN A 116 -0.72 -20.78 -13.60
N GLY A 117 -1.19 -21.56 -12.61
CA GLY A 117 -2.54 -21.50 -12.07
C GLY A 117 -3.57 -22.30 -12.86
N LYS A 118 -3.19 -23.09 -13.86
CA LYS A 118 -4.12 -23.98 -14.58
C LYS A 118 -4.50 -25.16 -13.70
N LEU A 119 -5.77 -25.56 -13.72
CA LEU A 119 -6.24 -26.73 -12.98
C LEU A 119 -5.72 -28.03 -13.62
N GLU A 120 -4.86 -28.74 -12.88
CA GLU A 120 -4.26 -30.00 -13.32
C GLU A 120 -5.04 -31.22 -12.83
N ARG A 121 -5.45 -31.24 -11.56
CA ARG A 121 -6.04 -32.44 -10.96
C ARG A 121 -7.21 -32.10 -10.05
N THR A 122 -8.26 -32.91 -10.18
CA THR A 122 -9.47 -32.89 -9.35
C THR A 122 -9.65 -34.27 -8.72
N PRO A 123 -9.12 -34.51 -7.49
CA PRO A 123 -9.19 -35.82 -6.85
C PRO A 123 -10.64 -36.30 -6.67
N ASP A 124 -10.89 -37.57 -7.00
CA ASP A 124 -12.18 -38.27 -6.82
C ASP A 124 -13.40 -37.46 -7.31
N PHE A 125 -13.23 -36.72 -8.40
CA PHE A 125 -14.26 -35.79 -8.89
C PHE A 125 -15.43 -36.49 -9.60
N GLY A 126 -15.22 -37.71 -10.10
CA GLY A 126 -16.20 -38.47 -10.87
C GLY A 126 -16.35 -37.95 -12.31
N GLU A 127 -17.40 -38.43 -12.98
CA GLU A 127 -17.82 -37.93 -14.30
C GLU A 127 -18.87 -36.84 -14.10
N VAL A 128 -18.64 -35.68 -14.72
CA VAL A 128 -19.53 -34.51 -14.66
C VAL A 128 -19.71 -34.01 -16.08
N ASP A 129 -20.96 -33.85 -16.50
CA ASP A 129 -21.29 -33.27 -17.80
C ASP A 129 -20.77 -31.83 -17.89
N ASP A 130 -20.30 -31.43 -19.07
CA ASP A 130 -19.84 -30.07 -19.38
C ASP A 130 -18.76 -29.51 -18.45
N PHE A 131 -17.89 -30.36 -17.89
CA PHE A 131 -16.77 -29.94 -17.05
C PHE A 131 -15.44 -29.98 -17.81
N ASP A 132 -14.98 -28.82 -18.30
CA ASP A 132 -13.60 -28.65 -18.76
C ASP A 132 -12.74 -27.98 -17.67
N ARG A 133 -11.69 -28.67 -17.23
CA ARG A 133 -10.71 -28.13 -16.26
C ARG A 133 -10.09 -26.81 -16.73
N SER A 134 -10.03 -26.56 -18.04
CA SER A 134 -9.46 -25.32 -18.59
C SER A 134 -10.22 -24.06 -18.14
N ASP A 135 -11.51 -24.17 -17.83
CA ASP A 135 -12.36 -23.05 -17.36
C ASP A 135 -12.15 -22.69 -15.88
N TYR A 136 -11.45 -23.56 -15.14
CA TYR A 136 -11.32 -23.50 -13.69
C TYR A 136 -9.89 -23.22 -13.22
N GLY A 137 -9.07 -22.53 -14.03
CA GLY A 137 -7.79 -21.98 -13.57
C GLY A 137 -7.94 -20.91 -12.48
N LEU A 138 -6.92 -20.73 -11.63
CA LEU A 138 -6.90 -19.69 -10.60
C LEU A 138 -7.13 -18.31 -11.21
N HIS A 139 -7.81 -17.45 -10.47
CA HIS A 139 -7.97 -16.05 -10.87
C HIS A 139 -6.60 -15.35 -10.78
N ALA A 140 -6.00 -15.07 -11.93
CA ALA A 140 -4.68 -14.48 -12.04
C ALA A 140 -4.69 -12.98 -11.72
N LEU A 141 -3.58 -12.53 -11.16
CA LEU A 141 -3.25 -11.12 -10.96
C LEU A 141 -2.11 -10.77 -11.91
N ARG A 142 -2.06 -9.52 -12.37
CA ARG A 142 -0.85 -9.01 -13.00
C ARG A 142 0.17 -8.70 -11.92
N VAL A 143 1.41 -9.11 -12.15
CA VAL A 143 2.53 -8.88 -11.24
C VAL A 143 3.70 -8.37 -12.04
N GLU A 144 4.26 -7.25 -11.61
CA GLU A 144 5.43 -6.63 -12.20
C GLU A 144 6.35 -6.16 -11.07
N SER A 145 7.64 -6.09 -11.34
CA SER A 145 8.61 -5.54 -10.39
C SER A 145 9.33 -4.33 -10.96
N TRP A 146 9.66 -3.40 -10.08
CA TRP A 146 10.45 -2.23 -10.41
C TRP A 146 11.50 -2.02 -9.32
N ARG A 147 12.79 -2.11 -9.70
CA ARG A 147 13.94 -2.02 -8.76
C ARG A 147 13.83 -2.97 -7.56
N GLY A 148 13.27 -4.16 -7.77
CA GLY A 148 13.04 -5.17 -6.73
C GLY A 148 11.75 -4.97 -5.92
N PHE A 149 11.04 -3.85 -6.06
CA PHE A 149 9.71 -3.66 -5.46
C PHE A 149 8.66 -4.43 -6.26
N VAL A 150 7.93 -5.31 -5.59
CA VAL A 150 6.94 -6.18 -6.21
C VAL A 150 5.57 -5.54 -6.11
N PHE A 151 4.95 -5.29 -7.26
CA PHE A 151 3.59 -4.76 -7.36
C PHE A 151 2.65 -5.79 -7.97
N ALA A 152 1.38 -5.72 -7.60
CA ALA A 152 0.33 -6.47 -8.27
C ALA A 152 -0.92 -5.62 -8.50
N THR A 153 -1.67 -5.94 -9.53
CA THR A 153 -3.01 -5.39 -9.78
C THR A 153 -3.99 -6.51 -10.11
N MET A 154 -5.22 -6.34 -9.67
CA MET A 154 -6.35 -7.23 -10.00
C MET A 154 -7.00 -6.83 -11.33
N ASP A 155 -6.65 -5.66 -11.88
CA ASP A 155 -7.17 -5.21 -13.17
C ASP A 155 -6.34 -5.81 -14.32
N PRO A 156 -6.91 -6.73 -15.12
CA PRO A 156 -6.19 -7.31 -16.25
C PRO A 156 -5.84 -6.26 -17.32
N HIS A 157 -6.54 -5.13 -17.35
CA HIS A 157 -6.42 -4.06 -18.33
C HIS A 157 -5.61 -2.85 -17.82
N ALA A 158 -5.01 -2.93 -16.64
CA ALA A 158 -4.15 -1.87 -16.11
C ALA A 158 -3.06 -1.47 -17.12
N PRO A 159 -2.53 -0.24 -17.10
CA PRO A 159 -1.31 0.06 -17.85
C PRO A 159 -0.12 -0.77 -17.32
N PRO A 160 0.99 -0.89 -18.08
CA PRO A 160 2.26 -1.37 -17.55
C PRO A 160 2.65 -0.66 -16.24
N LEU A 161 3.34 -1.36 -15.32
CA LEU A 161 3.68 -0.80 -14.02
C LEU A 161 4.47 0.51 -14.15
N VAL A 162 5.43 0.58 -15.08
CA VAL A 162 6.29 1.76 -15.27
C VAL A 162 5.51 3.03 -15.53
N ASP A 163 4.37 2.94 -16.21
CA ASP A 163 3.49 4.09 -16.48
C ASP A 163 2.69 4.47 -15.22
N ALA A 164 2.28 3.47 -14.43
CA ALA A 164 1.55 3.67 -13.19
C ALA A 164 2.40 4.26 -12.04
N LEU A 165 3.72 4.06 -12.09
CA LEU A 165 4.68 4.64 -11.13
C LEU A 165 4.82 6.17 -11.26
N GLY A 166 4.30 6.76 -12.34
CA GLY A 166 4.27 8.21 -12.46
C GLY A 166 5.65 8.85 -12.53
N ARG A 167 5.94 9.79 -11.63
CA ARG A 167 7.28 10.45 -11.53
C ARG A 167 8.31 9.67 -10.73
N LEU A 168 7.93 8.58 -10.06
CA LEU A 168 8.84 7.87 -9.16
C LEU A 168 10.15 7.40 -9.85
N PRO A 169 10.13 6.90 -11.11
CA PRO A 169 11.36 6.54 -11.81
C PRO A 169 12.33 7.70 -12.03
N GLU A 170 11.80 8.89 -12.34
CA GLU A 170 12.60 10.12 -12.55
C GLU A 170 13.19 10.61 -11.22
N LEU A 171 12.38 10.64 -10.15
CA LEU A 171 12.79 11.09 -8.82
C LEU A 171 13.88 10.21 -8.19
N THR A 172 14.03 8.98 -8.67
CA THR A 172 14.93 7.97 -8.11
C THR A 172 16.05 7.57 -9.07
N GLU A 173 16.24 8.30 -10.16
CA GLU A 173 17.24 7.98 -11.19
C GLU A 173 18.67 7.92 -10.61
N SER A 174 19.02 8.87 -9.76
CA SER A 174 20.34 8.99 -9.11
C SER A 174 20.57 8.01 -7.96
N ILE A 175 19.55 7.27 -7.54
CA ILE A 175 19.62 6.38 -6.38
C ILE A 175 20.12 5.00 -6.85
N ASP A 176 21.26 4.59 -6.29
CA ASP A 176 21.77 3.23 -6.42
C ASP A 176 21.09 2.30 -5.41
N PHE A 177 19.98 1.67 -5.82
CA PHE A 177 19.25 0.73 -4.96
C PHE A 177 20.06 -0.52 -4.62
N ALA A 178 21.06 -0.90 -5.44
CA ALA A 178 21.86 -2.09 -5.19
C ALA A 178 22.80 -1.92 -3.97
N ARG A 179 23.03 -0.67 -3.52
CA ARG A 179 23.77 -0.37 -2.29
C ARG A 179 23.04 -0.84 -1.03
N PHE A 180 21.72 -0.98 -1.07
CA PHE A 180 20.90 -1.28 0.11
C PHE A 180 20.47 -2.75 0.14
N ALA A 181 20.73 -3.43 1.25
CA ALA A 181 20.29 -4.80 1.46
C ALA A 181 19.04 -4.83 2.33
N PHE A 182 18.10 -5.73 2.01
CA PHE A 182 16.93 -5.97 2.86
C PHE A 182 17.38 -6.38 4.26
N HIS A 183 16.87 -5.68 5.27
CA HIS A 183 17.22 -5.91 6.66
C HIS A 183 16.07 -6.56 7.42
N SER A 184 14.91 -5.88 7.45
CA SER A 184 13.80 -6.33 8.28
C SER A 184 12.47 -5.78 7.81
N ARG A 185 11.41 -6.49 8.18
CA ARG A 185 10.03 -6.05 8.08
C ARG A 185 9.46 -5.79 9.47
N VAL A 186 8.80 -4.65 9.63
CA VAL A 186 8.09 -4.27 10.86
C VAL A 186 6.66 -3.91 10.49
N SER A 187 5.71 -4.12 11.39
CA SER A 187 4.34 -3.70 11.14
C SER A 187 3.64 -3.18 12.38
N HIS A 188 2.74 -2.25 12.17
CA HIS A 188 1.91 -1.61 13.19
C HIS A 188 0.44 -1.73 12.76
N SER A 189 -0.46 -2.05 13.71
CA SER A 189 -1.90 -2.08 13.44
C SER A 189 -2.52 -0.86 14.10
N LEU A 190 -3.23 -0.05 13.32
CA LEU A 190 -3.81 1.22 13.73
C LEU A 190 -5.33 1.13 13.62
N ARG A 191 -6.02 1.62 14.65
CA ARG A 191 -7.49 1.70 14.68
C ARG A 191 -7.99 2.98 13.99
N CYS A 192 -7.57 3.15 12.75
CA CYS A 192 -8.03 4.21 11.86
C CYS A 192 -8.26 3.71 10.44
N ASN A 193 -9.08 4.44 9.69
CA ASN A 193 -9.24 4.25 8.27
C ASN A 193 -7.92 4.52 7.54
N TRP A 194 -7.68 3.81 6.44
CA TRP A 194 -6.43 3.93 5.68
C TRP A 194 -6.21 5.35 5.15
N LYS A 195 -7.30 6.03 4.78
CA LYS A 195 -7.28 7.43 4.33
C LYS A 195 -6.77 8.36 5.42
N THR A 196 -7.17 8.15 6.68
CA THR A 196 -6.74 9.00 7.80
C THR A 196 -5.22 8.99 7.97
N TYR A 197 -4.60 7.80 7.88
CA TYR A 197 -3.15 7.69 7.99
C TYR A 197 -2.42 8.19 6.73
N VAL A 198 -2.97 7.93 5.54
CA VAL A 198 -2.43 8.49 4.29
C VAL A 198 -2.48 10.01 4.33
N GLU A 199 -3.60 10.61 4.73
CA GLU A 199 -3.74 12.07 4.84
C GLU A 199 -2.75 12.66 5.84
N ASN A 200 -2.51 11.99 6.97
CA ASN A 200 -1.47 12.37 7.94
C ASN A 200 -0.07 12.35 7.31
N TYR A 201 0.27 11.34 6.50
CA TYR A 201 1.56 11.30 5.81
C TYR A 201 1.71 12.44 4.79
N LEU A 202 0.62 12.84 4.11
CA LEU A 202 0.62 13.73 2.95
C LEU A 202 0.74 15.24 3.26
N GLU A 203 1.11 15.61 4.48
CA GLU A 203 1.32 16.99 4.91
C GLU A 203 2.33 17.08 6.06
N GLY A 204 2.94 18.26 6.23
CA GLY A 204 3.89 18.55 7.33
C GLY A 204 3.36 19.56 8.37
N TYR A 205 2.07 19.89 8.30
CA TYR A 205 1.39 20.86 9.16
C TYR A 205 1.29 20.41 10.61
N HIS A 206 1.11 19.11 10.85
CA HIS A 206 1.02 18.55 12.22
C HIS A 206 2.39 18.45 12.91
N ILE A 207 3.51 18.43 12.18
CA ILE A 207 4.86 18.18 12.69
C ILE A 207 5.21 19.02 13.95
N PRO A 208 4.98 20.35 13.98
CA PRO A 208 5.32 21.17 15.16
C PRO A 208 4.57 20.80 16.44
N TYR A 209 3.44 20.10 16.33
CA TYR A 209 2.50 19.85 17.42
C TYR A 209 2.49 18.39 17.85
N VAL A 210 2.69 17.46 16.91
CA VAL A 210 2.62 16.01 17.15
C VAL A 210 4.00 15.38 17.32
N HIS A 211 5.05 15.92 16.67
CA HIS A 211 6.38 15.30 16.65
C HIS A 211 7.45 16.17 17.33
N PRO A 212 7.63 16.06 18.66
CA PRO A 212 8.66 16.81 19.39
C PRO A 212 10.08 16.60 18.86
N GLN A 213 10.40 15.38 18.39
CA GLN A 213 11.71 15.06 17.84
C GLN A 213 11.89 15.65 16.43
N LEU A 214 11.01 15.34 15.48
CA LEU A 214 11.10 15.85 14.11
C LEU A 214 11.08 17.38 14.06
N ARG A 215 10.32 18.04 14.94
CA ARG A 215 10.30 19.51 15.06
C ARG A 215 11.70 20.11 15.29
N ARG A 216 12.60 19.40 15.96
CA ARG A 216 13.97 19.87 16.25
C ARG A 216 14.89 19.77 15.04
N GLU A 217 14.55 18.93 14.08
CA GLU A 217 15.38 18.61 12.92
C GLU A 217 14.89 19.33 11.66
N VAL A 218 13.57 19.51 11.53
CA VAL A 218 12.92 20.06 10.33
C VAL A 218 12.54 21.53 10.51
N ASP A 219 12.87 22.37 9.53
CA ASP A 219 12.29 23.71 9.44
C ASP A 219 10.93 23.64 8.73
N VAL A 220 9.85 23.53 9.51
CA VAL A 220 8.48 23.44 8.98
C VAL A 220 8.09 24.68 8.15
N LYS A 221 8.81 25.80 8.23
CA LYS A 221 8.55 26.96 7.37
C LYS A 221 8.94 26.73 5.91
N THR A 222 9.91 25.86 5.66
CA THR A 222 10.39 25.48 4.34
C THR A 222 9.74 24.19 3.84
N TYR A 223 8.82 23.61 4.63
CA TYR A 223 8.11 22.40 4.25
C TYR A 223 7.18 22.67 3.06
N GLU A 224 7.41 21.94 1.98
CA GLU A 224 6.64 21.99 0.75
C GLU A 224 6.22 20.56 0.36
N VAL A 225 4.97 20.45 -0.10
CA VAL A 225 4.42 19.20 -0.62
C VAL A 225 4.04 19.42 -2.07
N VAL A 226 4.60 18.60 -2.96
CA VAL A 226 4.38 18.69 -4.41
C VAL A 226 3.68 17.41 -4.87
N ALA A 227 2.50 17.56 -5.45
CA ALA A 227 1.71 16.45 -5.99
C ALA A 227 1.73 16.48 -7.52
N GLU A 228 2.36 15.49 -8.13
CA GLU A 228 2.53 15.44 -9.59
C GLU A 228 2.52 14.01 -10.11
N ARG A 229 1.78 13.77 -11.20
CA ARG A 229 1.72 12.48 -11.92
C ARG A 229 1.68 11.27 -10.97
N ARG A 230 0.71 11.25 -10.04
CA ARG A 230 0.45 10.14 -9.09
C ARG A 230 1.41 10.03 -7.89
N VAL A 231 2.43 10.88 -7.81
CA VAL A 231 3.38 10.91 -6.70
C VAL A 231 3.25 12.21 -5.92
N VAL A 232 3.24 12.11 -4.59
CA VAL A 232 3.36 13.27 -3.69
C VAL A 232 4.74 13.24 -3.05
N THR A 233 5.52 14.32 -3.21
CA THR A 233 6.85 14.44 -2.61
C THR A 233 6.88 15.50 -1.52
N HIS A 234 7.69 15.25 -0.50
CA HIS A 234 7.89 16.15 0.62
C HIS A 234 9.30 16.74 0.56
N HIS A 235 9.38 18.06 0.67
CA HIS A 235 10.64 18.80 0.68
C HIS A 235 10.69 19.65 1.93
N ALA A 236 11.77 19.57 2.69
CA ALA A 236 12.00 20.44 3.83
C ALA A 236 13.50 20.67 4.02
N SER A 237 13.88 21.90 4.38
CA SER A 237 15.26 22.17 4.74
C SER A 237 15.54 21.71 6.16
N PRO A 238 16.70 21.08 6.42
CA PRO A 238 17.10 20.79 7.78
C PRO A 238 17.38 22.09 8.54
N ARG A 239 17.15 22.07 9.86
CA ARG A 239 17.57 23.20 10.71
C ARG A 239 19.10 23.25 10.77
N PRO A 240 19.71 24.44 10.90
CA PRO A 240 21.16 24.57 11.06
C PRO A 240 21.76 23.80 12.26
N THR A 241 20.92 23.44 13.22
CA THR A 241 21.29 22.67 14.42
C THR A 241 21.11 21.15 14.26
N ALA A 242 20.65 20.66 13.10
CA ALA A 242 20.48 19.24 12.85
C ALA A 242 21.87 18.58 12.70
N LEU A 243 22.12 17.54 13.50
CA LEU A 243 23.38 16.78 13.47
C LEU A 243 23.34 15.65 12.44
N ASP A 244 22.15 15.13 12.14
CA ASP A 244 21.86 14.15 11.11
C ASP A 244 20.46 14.45 10.52
N PRO A 245 20.39 15.17 9.39
CA PRO A 245 19.13 15.68 8.88
C PRO A 245 18.26 14.59 8.27
N VAL A 246 17.17 14.23 8.96
CA VAL A 246 16.20 13.25 8.48
C VAL A 246 15.69 13.55 7.09
N TYR A 247 15.54 14.82 6.68
CA TYR A 247 15.00 15.23 5.37
C TYR A 247 16.04 15.45 4.24
N ASP A 248 17.28 14.98 4.37
CA ASP A 248 18.32 15.11 3.32
C ASP A 248 18.25 14.03 2.23
N GLY A 249 17.03 13.69 1.81
CA GLY A 249 16.74 12.56 0.93
C GLY A 249 15.41 12.69 0.19
N LEU A 250 14.73 11.57 -0.06
CA LEU A 250 13.46 11.52 -0.78
C LEU A 250 12.36 10.98 0.12
N TRP A 251 11.26 11.72 0.26
CA TRP A 251 9.99 11.22 0.82
C TRP A 251 8.96 11.32 -0.28
N ALA A 252 8.55 10.17 -0.80
CA ALA A 252 7.63 10.09 -1.93
C ALA A 252 6.51 9.11 -1.61
N TRP A 253 5.27 9.57 -1.71
CA TRP A 253 4.08 8.73 -1.63
C TRP A 253 3.53 8.46 -3.03
N LEU A 254 3.38 7.20 -3.37
CA LEU A 254 2.77 6.70 -4.60
C LEU A 254 1.35 6.17 -4.30
N TYR A 255 0.38 6.74 -5.00
CA TYR A 255 -1.01 6.31 -4.90
C TYR A 255 -1.20 4.83 -5.29
N PRO A 256 -1.95 4.01 -4.51
CA PRO A 256 -2.72 4.39 -3.32
C PRO A 256 -2.09 3.99 -1.98
N ASN A 257 -0.99 3.22 -1.96
CA ASN A 257 -0.63 2.45 -0.77
C ASN A 257 0.87 2.37 -0.45
N ALA A 258 1.72 3.16 -1.11
CA ALA A 258 3.16 3.03 -1.00
C ALA A 258 3.81 4.37 -0.67
N ALA A 259 4.70 4.38 0.32
CA ALA A 259 5.67 5.45 0.52
C ALA A 259 7.09 4.90 0.37
N LEU A 260 7.94 5.62 -0.36
CA LEU A 260 9.37 5.38 -0.46
C LEU A 260 10.08 6.53 0.24
N ASN A 261 10.76 6.20 1.34
CA ASN A 261 11.60 7.13 2.08
C ASN A 261 13.06 6.71 1.87
N VAL A 262 13.89 7.59 1.32
CA VAL A 262 15.33 7.37 1.11
C VAL A 262 16.07 8.41 1.90
N TYR A 263 17.04 7.97 2.69
CA TYR A 263 17.87 8.79 3.57
C TYR A 263 19.31 8.26 3.53
N GLY A 264 20.26 8.99 4.12
CA GLY A 264 21.71 8.84 3.85
C GLY A 264 22.23 7.42 3.59
N ASP A 265 22.10 6.51 4.55
CA ASP A 265 22.59 5.13 4.48
C ASP A 265 21.47 4.07 4.50
N GLY A 266 20.21 4.47 4.32
CA GLY A 266 19.08 3.55 4.30
C GLY A 266 17.90 4.01 3.45
N LEU A 267 16.98 3.08 3.23
CA LEU A 267 15.66 3.39 2.70
C LEU A 267 14.61 2.55 3.41
N SER A 268 13.41 3.10 3.52
CA SER A 268 12.23 2.38 3.96
C SER A 268 11.15 2.42 2.90
N LEU A 269 10.53 1.26 2.66
CA LEU A 269 9.24 1.18 2.00
C LEU A 269 8.17 1.10 3.07
N GLU A 270 7.23 2.01 3.02
CA GLU A 270 6.06 2.02 3.88
C GLU A 270 4.84 1.59 3.05
N ARG A 271 4.07 0.65 3.58
CA ARG A 271 2.86 0.13 2.94
C ARG A 271 1.67 0.36 3.84
N MET A 272 0.69 1.10 3.35
CA MET A 272 -0.60 1.25 4.02
C MET A 272 -1.54 0.13 3.53
N VAL A 273 -1.83 -0.84 4.39
CA VAL A 273 -2.65 -2.01 4.04
C VAL A 273 -4.00 -1.90 4.75
N PRO A 274 -5.08 -1.50 4.04
CA PRO A 274 -6.40 -1.42 4.64
C PRO A 274 -6.90 -2.80 5.06
N VAL A 275 -7.39 -2.91 6.30
CA VAL A 275 -7.98 -4.13 6.84
C VAL A 275 -9.50 -4.04 6.83
N GLY A 276 -10.02 -2.86 7.18
CA GLY A 276 -11.45 -2.59 7.25
C GLY A 276 -11.75 -1.08 7.21
N PRO A 277 -13.01 -0.68 7.46
CA PRO A 277 -13.42 0.72 7.43
C PRO A 277 -12.77 1.57 8.53
N SER A 278 -12.23 0.98 9.60
CA SER A 278 -11.62 1.69 10.72
C SER A 278 -10.34 1.01 11.23
N GLU A 279 -9.70 0.19 10.38
CA GLU A 279 -8.48 -0.52 10.72
C GLU A 279 -7.55 -0.57 9.52
N THR A 280 -6.29 -0.22 9.76
CA THR A 280 -5.22 -0.19 8.77
C THR A 280 -3.96 -0.77 9.39
N ARG A 281 -3.23 -1.56 8.61
CA ARG A 281 -1.90 -2.02 8.98
C ARG A 281 -0.86 -1.23 8.20
N ILE A 282 0.10 -0.67 8.91
CA ILE A 282 1.28 -0.04 8.32
C ILE A 282 2.41 -1.07 8.35
N GLU A 283 3.04 -1.32 7.21
CA GLU A 283 4.16 -2.24 7.10
C GLU A 283 5.39 -1.52 6.53
N TYR A 284 6.48 -1.57 7.28
CA TYR A 284 7.78 -1.06 6.85
C TYR A 284 8.67 -2.21 6.40
N LEU A 285 9.30 -2.06 5.22
CA LEU A 285 10.45 -2.85 4.81
C LEU A 285 11.67 -1.93 4.85
N PHE A 286 12.65 -2.28 5.67
CA PHE A 286 13.88 -1.50 5.83
C PHE A 286 15.01 -2.13 5.05
N PHE A 287 15.79 -1.28 4.39
CA PHE A 287 17.00 -1.64 3.69
C PHE A 287 18.11 -0.68 4.09
N PHE A 288 19.32 -1.20 4.24
CA PHE A 288 20.45 -0.43 4.72
C PHE A 288 21.71 -0.72 3.91
N ALA A 289 22.54 0.29 3.76
CA ALA A 289 23.88 0.15 3.27
C ALA A 289 24.73 -0.61 4.29
N ARG A 290 25.82 -1.22 3.81
CA ARG A 290 26.77 -1.91 4.70
C ARG A 290 27.36 -0.92 5.72
N GLY A 291 27.21 -1.24 7.00
CA GLY A 291 27.77 -0.45 8.12
C GLY A 291 26.85 0.64 8.66
N ALA A 292 25.62 0.77 8.15
CA ALA A 292 24.61 1.69 8.66
C ALA A 292 24.14 1.32 10.08
N ASP A 293 23.70 2.33 10.85
CA ASP A 293 23.05 2.12 12.16
C ASP A 293 21.55 1.83 11.97
N ALA A 294 21.26 0.58 11.56
CA ALA A 294 19.91 0.12 11.30
C ALA A 294 18.98 0.24 12.53
N ASP A 295 19.51 0.08 13.74
CA ASP A 295 18.71 0.10 14.96
C ASP A 295 18.28 1.52 15.34
N ALA A 296 19.17 2.51 15.21
CA ALA A 296 18.82 3.91 15.42
C ALA A 296 17.73 4.38 14.44
N ALA A 297 17.89 4.09 13.14
CA ALA A 297 16.91 4.46 12.11
C ALA A 297 15.54 3.82 12.35
N ARG A 298 15.52 2.54 12.75
CA ARG A 298 14.28 1.81 13.06
C ARG A 298 13.61 2.32 14.33
N ALA A 299 14.39 2.64 15.36
CA ALA A 299 13.86 3.20 16.61
C ALA A 299 13.21 4.57 16.38
N MET A 300 13.84 5.42 15.58
CA MET A 300 13.28 6.71 15.18
C MET A 300 11.96 6.54 14.41
N CYS A 301 11.96 5.69 13.38
CA CYS A 301 10.75 5.40 12.61
C CYS A 301 9.61 4.86 13.49
N ALA A 302 9.92 3.96 14.43
CA ALA A 302 8.93 3.43 15.37
C ALA A 302 8.36 4.51 16.31
N GLY A 303 9.19 5.46 16.75
CA GLY A 303 8.75 6.60 17.57
C GLY A 303 7.76 7.50 16.82
N VAL A 304 8.13 7.93 15.60
CA VAL A 304 7.26 8.75 14.74
C VAL A 304 5.95 8.03 14.42
N THR A 305 6.03 6.75 14.03
CA THR A 305 4.82 5.94 13.74
C THR A 305 3.89 5.84 14.95
N ALA A 306 4.44 5.76 16.17
CA ALA A 306 3.62 5.69 17.39
C ALA A 306 2.89 7.01 17.67
N GLU A 307 3.56 8.15 17.47
CA GLU A 307 2.96 9.49 17.58
C GLU A 307 1.86 9.68 16.52
N ASP A 308 2.11 9.28 15.27
CA ASP A 308 1.12 9.29 14.18
C ASP A 308 -0.08 8.40 14.48
N ALA A 309 0.16 7.20 15.00
CA ALA A 309 -0.90 6.26 15.38
C ALA A 309 -1.81 6.87 16.46
N GLU A 310 -1.25 7.52 17.47
CA GLU A 310 -2.04 8.14 18.55
C GLU A 310 -3.00 9.19 18.01
N ILE A 311 -2.51 10.12 17.18
CA ILE A 311 -3.35 11.18 16.61
C ILE A 311 -4.36 10.62 15.60
N CYS A 312 -3.95 9.69 14.72
CA CYS A 312 -4.84 9.09 13.73
C CYS A 312 -5.99 8.30 14.37
N GLU A 313 -5.71 7.53 15.43
CA GLU A 313 -6.76 6.80 16.16
C GLU A 313 -7.72 7.76 16.88
N ALA A 314 -7.23 8.89 17.39
CA ALA A 314 -8.07 9.93 17.99
C ALA A 314 -8.96 10.60 16.93
N VAL A 315 -8.40 10.95 15.78
CA VAL A 315 -9.13 11.49 14.63
C VAL A 315 -10.21 10.52 14.18
N GLN A 316 -9.91 9.23 14.05
CA GLN A 316 -10.90 8.22 13.68
C GLN A 316 -12.10 8.19 14.65
N ARG A 317 -11.84 8.21 15.96
CA ARG A 317 -12.91 8.23 16.97
C ARG A 317 -13.81 9.47 16.80
N ASN A 318 -13.21 10.63 16.52
CA ASN A 318 -13.95 11.87 16.32
C ASN A 318 -14.74 11.89 15.00
N LEU A 319 -14.20 11.32 13.93
CA LEU A 319 -14.91 11.15 12.64
C LEU A 319 -16.15 10.26 12.79
N ALA A 320 -16.12 9.28 13.70
CA ALA A 320 -17.25 8.40 14.00
C ALA A 320 -18.21 8.93 15.08
N ALA A 321 -17.91 10.07 15.72
CA ALA A 321 -18.68 10.57 16.86
C ALA A 321 -20.04 11.20 16.48
N GLY A 322 -20.30 11.41 15.18
CA GLY A 322 -21.56 11.97 14.69
C GLY A 322 -21.71 13.49 14.84
N VAL A 323 -20.65 14.19 15.26
CA VAL A 323 -20.63 15.67 15.44
C VAL A 323 -19.88 16.42 14.34
N TYR A 324 -18.96 15.75 13.65
CA TYR A 324 -18.13 16.33 12.58
C TYR A 324 -18.61 15.81 11.23
N GLU A 325 -18.80 16.72 10.25
CA GLU A 325 -19.18 16.34 8.88
C GLU A 325 -18.01 16.46 7.90
N ARG A 326 -17.33 17.61 7.87
CA ARG A 326 -16.18 17.93 7.02
C ARG A 326 -15.50 19.21 7.48
N GLY A 327 -14.24 19.42 7.08
CA GLY A 327 -13.41 20.56 7.43
C GLY A 327 -12.80 21.21 6.19
N ARG A 328 -12.09 22.34 6.37
CA ARG A 328 -11.37 23.03 5.29
C ARG A 328 -9.93 22.58 5.26
N LEU A 329 -9.40 22.40 4.05
CA LEU A 329 -7.97 22.18 3.84
C LEU A 329 -7.21 23.52 3.79
N SER A 330 -6.00 23.51 4.31
CA SER A 330 -5.01 24.57 4.29
C SER A 330 -4.35 24.64 2.92
N PRO A 331 -4.52 25.73 2.16
CA PRO A 331 -3.87 25.88 0.86
C PRO A 331 -2.36 25.99 0.94
N ARG A 332 -1.83 26.26 2.13
CA ARG A 332 -0.40 26.37 2.39
C ARG A 332 0.26 25.01 2.64
N HIS A 333 -0.46 24.06 3.24
CA HIS A 333 0.17 22.85 3.80
C HIS A 333 -0.43 21.54 3.30
N GLU A 334 -1.66 21.54 2.81
CA GLU A 334 -2.43 20.31 2.57
C GLU A 334 -2.71 20.07 1.07
N ALA A 335 -1.75 20.46 0.21
CA ALA A 335 -1.84 20.22 -1.24
C ALA A 335 -1.80 18.72 -1.57
N GLY A 336 -0.98 17.93 -0.86
CA GLY A 336 -0.92 16.48 -0.99
C GLY A 336 -2.24 15.80 -0.60
N VAL A 337 -2.80 16.19 0.55
CA VAL A 337 -4.13 15.73 1.01
C VAL A 337 -5.21 16.04 -0.02
N TYR A 338 -5.20 17.25 -0.58
CA TYR A 338 -6.13 17.64 -1.63
C TYR A 338 -6.02 16.76 -2.88
N ASP A 339 -4.82 16.57 -3.43
CA ASP A 339 -4.59 15.72 -4.61
C ASP A 339 -5.06 14.28 -4.36
N PHE A 340 -4.71 13.70 -3.20
CA PHE A 340 -5.17 12.38 -2.80
C PHE A 340 -6.70 12.26 -2.78
N GLN A 341 -7.38 13.21 -2.13
CA GLN A 341 -8.84 13.19 -2.03
C GLN A 341 -9.51 13.38 -3.40
N GLN A 342 -8.93 14.18 -4.32
CA GLN A 342 -9.45 14.28 -5.68
C GLN A 342 -9.29 12.97 -6.44
N ARG A 343 -8.12 12.31 -6.37
CA ARG A 343 -7.93 10.98 -6.99
C ARG A 343 -8.95 9.97 -6.50
N LEU A 344 -9.21 9.95 -5.20
CA LEU A 344 -10.21 9.06 -4.63
C LEU A 344 -11.63 9.37 -5.13
N ARG A 345 -12.01 10.65 -5.19
CA ARG A 345 -13.32 11.06 -5.74
C ARG A 345 -13.46 10.63 -7.19
N THR A 346 -12.44 10.83 -8.01
CA THR A 346 -12.41 10.41 -9.42
C THR A 346 -12.53 8.89 -9.55
N ALA A 347 -11.71 8.12 -8.83
CA ALA A 347 -11.76 6.66 -8.87
C ALA A 347 -13.15 6.11 -8.48
N LEU A 348 -13.76 6.66 -7.44
CA LEU A 348 -15.11 6.27 -7.02
C LEU A 348 -16.19 6.71 -8.03
N ALA A 349 -16.00 7.83 -8.73
CA ALA A 349 -16.94 8.33 -9.72
C ALA A 349 -16.89 7.51 -11.02
N ASP A 350 -15.70 7.16 -11.48
CA ASP A 350 -15.48 6.30 -12.63
C ASP A 350 -16.04 4.89 -12.39
N ALA A 351 -15.95 4.39 -11.15
CA ALA A 351 -16.54 3.11 -10.77
C ALA A 351 -18.08 3.11 -10.72
N ASP A 352 -18.71 4.29 -10.52
CA ASP A 352 -20.17 4.46 -10.56
C ASP A 352 -20.69 4.70 -11.99
N ALA A 353 -19.81 4.96 -12.97
CA ALA A 353 -20.21 5.21 -14.34
C ALA A 353 -20.78 3.94 -14.98
N PRO A 354 -21.88 4.02 -15.76
CA PRO A 354 -22.39 2.87 -16.49
C PRO A 354 -21.33 2.36 -17.48
N ALA A 355 -21.15 1.03 -17.50
CA ALA A 355 -20.18 0.33 -18.33
C ALA A 355 -20.47 0.42 -19.83
#